data_AF-A0A6J8ABY6-F1
#
_entry.id   AF-A0A6J8ABY6-F1
#
_cell.length_a   1.000
_cell.length_b   1.000
_cell.length_c   1.000
_cell.angle_alpha   90.00
_cell.angle_beta   90.00
_cell.angle_gamma   90.00
#
_symmetry.space_group_name_H-M   'P 1'
#
loop_
_entity.id
_entity.type
_entity.pdbx_description
1 polymer ?
#
loop_
_entity_poly.entity_id
_entity_poly.type
_entity_poly.pdbx_seq_one_letter_code
_entity_poly.pdbx_strand_id
1 'polypeptide(L)'
;MYTLLIIQCESGDQNGDLIACARYSIQSELQHLKKTVVQDIHVILVVQIPRITCQQFMGFQCGVWHSLHIDEVRPSYGMPAIIDMYKKPLSVILDSFWKKPDSFETPLDVISVIWGCIQKALSLVQDADADEEHSACSRTTTRVKMIFSAKGRSMQSNGGKTFMDGLALHLVQLIKEKEKQSLGIKCIISEAVKPELINRAGTFRKSIIQCIEGKIIHTLAGILAFIDKNRNMDILSNESSKGWRSSLWIEVINNPGITQLTYTHFLSHSNGCALTEFIVKGTSKEGKTFNAKMPFSWLIFQEINLVLKDWKNRIEIKEGNYSDILMKIVDTLKTMPLGKLIEQIHEEHMEELLQDYLCDFVEMTYPVKCQMESKLVCKNMLIGCSQITPNTTVGILYALARFHIAFSIFEERFRNFSTIVQVWPACSERSWEFSNTNHQLAISDVNLDLIGLQLLLNTLEQPKADTLNTSENRIAWMKTLCQYRPVIERVLDSHHHNRNEISVKAIDEARYKL
;
A
#
# COMPACT_ATOMS: atom_id res chain seq x y z
N MET A 1 22.80 -54.41 -12.74
CA MET A 1 22.94 -53.10 -13.43
C MET A 1 21.96 -53.13 -14.59
N TYR A 2 21.22 -52.07 -14.88
CA TYR A 2 20.32 -52.03 -16.04
C TYR A 2 20.68 -50.83 -16.90
N THR A 3 20.38 -50.90 -18.20
CA THR A 3 20.58 -49.79 -19.14
C THR A 3 19.22 -49.20 -19.48
N LEU A 4 19.10 -47.87 -19.37
CA LEU A 4 17.88 -47.14 -19.72
C LEU A 4 18.10 -46.34 -21.00
N LEU A 5 17.28 -46.59 -22.02
CA LEU A 5 17.23 -45.82 -23.25
C LEU A 5 15.95 -44.98 -23.27
N ILE A 6 16.09 -43.66 -23.37
CA ILE A 6 14.95 -42.74 -23.51
C ILE A 6 14.99 -42.16 -24.91
N ILE A 7 13.88 -42.32 -25.64
CA ILE A 7 13.70 -41.76 -26.98
C ILE A 7 12.53 -40.80 -26.91
N GLN A 8 12.69 -39.60 -27.47
CA GLN A 8 11.68 -38.55 -27.40
C GLN A 8 11.21 -38.20 -28.81
N CYS A 9 9.90 -38.05 -28.97
CA CYS A 9 9.27 -37.60 -30.19
C CYS A 9 8.27 -36.49 -29.85
N GLU A 10 8.49 -35.30 -30.41
CA GLU A 10 7.53 -34.20 -30.34
C GLU A 10 6.45 -34.37 -31.41
N SER A 11 5.26 -33.83 -31.15
CA SER A 11 4.14 -33.81 -32.12
C SER A 11 3.80 -35.21 -32.65
N GLY A 12 3.49 -36.13 -31.73
CA GLY A 12 3.16 -37.52 -32.08
C GLY A 12 1.98 -37.66 -33.04
N ASP A 13 1.10 -36.65 -33.10
CA ASP A 13 0.00 -36.57 -34.07
C ASP A 13 0.48 -36.39 -35.51
N GLN A 14 1.69 -35.86 -35.74
CA GLN A 14 2.27 -35.67 -37.07
C GLN A 14 3.35 -36.72 -37.40
N ASN A 15 4.02 -37.25 -36.37
CA ASN A 15 5.17 -38.13 -36.49
C ASN A 15 4.85 -39.62 -36.27
N GLY A 16 3.59 -40.02 -36.48
CA GLY A 16 3.12 -41.39 -36.25
C GLY A 16 3.94 -42.47 -36.97
N ASP A 17 4.31 -42.22 -38.23
CA ASP A 17 5.10 -43.16 -39.03
C ASP A 17 6.53 -43.33 -38.48
N LEU A 18 7.18 -42.23 -38.09
CA LEU A 18 8.52 -42.26 -37.48
C LEU A 18 8.52 -43.02 -36.15
N ILE A 19 7.47 -42.82 -35.34
CA ILE A 19 7.25 -43.54 -34.10
C ILE A 19 7.13 -45.05 -34.38
N ALA A 20 6.37 -45.45 -35.40
CA ALA A 20 6.22 -46.85 -35.78
C ALA A 20 7.54 -47.47 -36.27
N CYS A 21 8.29 -46.75 -37.11
CA CYS A 21 9.61 -47.18 -37.60
C CYS A 21 10.61 -47.33 -36.45
N ALA A 22 10.73 -46.33 -35.58
CA ALA A 22 11.62 -46.37 -34.43
C ALA A 22 11.30 -47.58 -33.54
N ARG A 23 10.01 -47.83 -33.27
CA ARG A 23 9.56 -48.98 -32.48
C ARG A 23 9.99 -50.31 -33.08
N TYR A 24 9.80 -50.50 -34.39
CA TYR A 24 10.20 -51.73 -35.07
C TYR A 24 11.72 -51.94 -34.97
N SER A 25 12.50 -50.90 -35.26
CA SER A 25 13.97 -50.95 -35.17
C SER A 25 14.45 -51.31 -33.77
N ILE A 26 13.89 -50.65 -32.74
CA ILE A 26 14.22 -50.94 -31.33
C ILE A 26 13.90 -52.40 -31.00
N GLN A 27 12.72 -52.88 -31.39
CA GLN A 27 12.30 -54.24 -31.09
C GLN A 27 13.20 -55.28 -31.76
N SER A 28 13.60 -55.03 -33.01
CA SER A 28 14.56 -55.87 -33.72
C SER A 28 15.91 -55.91 -32.99
N GLU A 29 16.46 -54.75 -32.65
CA GLU A 29 17.75 -54.65 -31.94
C GLU A 29 17.71 -55.29 -30.56
N LEU A 30 16.62 -55.10 -29.79
CA LEU A 30 16.45 -55.75 -28.49
C LEU A 30 16.38 -57.28 -28.61
N GLN A 31 15.80 -57.83 -29.68
CA GLN A 31 15.80 -59.27 -29.92
C GLN A 31 17.21 -59.80 -30.22
N HIS A 32 18.04 -59.03 -30.93
CA HIS A 32 19.44 -59.38 -31.16
C HIS A 32 20.25 -59.32 -29.86
N LEU A 33 20.13 -58.24 -29.09
CA LEU A 33 20.87 -58.01 -27.86
C LEU A 33 20.53 -59.00 -26.74
N LYS A 34 19.27 -59.48 -26.67
CA LYS A 34 18.86 -60.52 -25.72
C LYS A 34 19.67 -61.82 -25.83
N LYS A 35 20.30 -62.09 -26.97
CA LYS A 35 21.12 -63.30 -27.19
C LYS A 35 22.57 -63.14 -26.72
N THR A 36 23.04 -61.91 -26.55
CA THR A 36 24.46 -61.58 -26.36
C THR A 36 24.75 -60.83 -25.06
N VAL A 37 23.75 -60.16 -24.49
CA VAL A 37 23.90 -59.27 -23.34
C VAL A 37 23.12 -59.82 -22.15
N VAL A 38 23.78 -59.97 -20.99
CA VAL A 38 23.19 -60.48 -19.74
C VAL A 38 22.47 -59.36 -18.94
N GLN A 39 22.64 -58.10 -19.35
CA GLN A 39 22.11 -56.93 -18.67
C GLN A 39 20.66 -56.62 -19.08
N ASP A 40 19.82 -56.24 -18.12
CA ASP A 40 18.47 -55.74 -18.40
C ASP A 40 18.51 -54.39 -19.12
N ILE A 41 17.76 -54.27 -20.23
CA ILE A 41 17.62 -53.04 -21.01
C ILE A 41 16.16 -52.59 -20.94
N HIS A 42 15.95 -51.37 -20.44
CA HIS A 42 14.66 -50.71 -20.42
C HIS A 42 14.62 -49.62 -21.50
N VAL A 43 13.54 -49.59 -22.28
CA VAL A 43 13.33 -48.54 -23.30
C VAL A 43 12.06 -47.78 -22.96
N ILE A 44 12.17 -46.45 -22.91
CA ILE A 44 11.04 -45.53 -22.73
C ILE A 44 10.95 -44.66 -23.97
N LEU A 45 9.83 -44.78 -24.69
CA LEU A 45 9.50 -43.89 -25.79
C LEU A 45 8.53 -42.82 -25.27
N VAL A 46 9.02 -41.58 -25.14
CA VAL A 46 8.23 -40.43 -24.72
C VAL A 46 7.69 -39.75 -25.97
N VAL A 47 6.37 -39.83 -26.15
CA VAL A 47 5.66 -39.17 -27.25
C VAL A 47 4.87 -37.99 -26.68
N GLN A 48 5.25 -36.77 -27.07
CA GLN A 48 4.49 -35.58 -26.72
C GLN A 48 3.33 -35.42 -27.71
N ILE A 49 2.11 -35.33 -27.19
CA ILE A 49 0.89 -35.12 -27.97
C ILE A 49 0.31 -33.75 -27.60
N PRO A 50 0.10 -32.83 -28.55
CA PRO A 50 -0.54 -31.56 -28.26
C PRO A 50 -2.01 -31.76 -27.88
N ARG A 51 -2.58 -30.87 -27.05
CA ARG A 51 -4.01 -30.91 -26.69
C ARG A 51 -4.92 -30.58 -27.87
N ILE A 52 -4.45 -29.71 -28.76
CA ILE A 52 -5.09 -29.37 -30.02
C ILE A 52 -4.32 -30.12 -31.10
N THR A 53 -4.84 -31.26 -31.54
CA THR A 53 -4.18 -32.08 -32.56
C THR A 53 -4.69 -31.74 -33.94
N CYS A 54 -3.80 -31.83 -34.94
CA CYS A 54 -4.21 -31.72 -36.35
C CYS A 54 -4.74 -33.06 -36.89
N GLN A 55 -4.30 -34.18 -36.29
CA GLN A 55 -4.71 -35.53 -36.62
C GLN A 55 -4.96 -36.35 -35.34
N GLN A 56 -5.72 -37.44 -35.43
CA GLN A 56 -5.93 -38.32 -34.28
C GLN A 56 -4.65 -39.14 -34.04
N PHE A 57 -4.09 -39.04 -32.85
CA PHE A 57 -3.02 -39.94 -32.44
C PHE A 57 -3.60 -41.31 -32.13
N MET A 58 -3.31 -42.28 -32.99
CA MET A 58 -3.65 -43.67 -32.70
C MET A 58 -2.64 -44.22 -31.69
N GLY A 59 -3.14 -44.52 -30.49
CA GLY A 59 -2.37 -45.22 -29.47
C GLY A 59 -1.89 -46.59 -29.94
N PHE A 60 -0.96 -47.17 -29.19
CA PHE A 60 -0.31 -48.41 -29.60
C PHE A 60 -1.17 -49.64 -29.29
N GLN A 61 -1.18 -50.61 -30.19
CA GLN A 61 -1.65 -51.96 -29.88
C GLN A 61 -0.73 -52.61 -28.84
N CYS A 62 -1.30 -53.00 -27.70
CA CYS A 62 -0.56 -53.59 -26.58
C CYS A 62 0.09 -54.93 -26.99
N GLY A 63 1.39 -55.05 -26.71
CA GLY A 63 2.23 -56.22 -26.99
C GLY A 63 3.39 -56.26 -26.00
N VAL A 64 4.65 -56.23 -26.48
CA VAL A 64 5.82 -56.02 -25.60
C VAL A 64 5.92 -54.59 -25.04
N TRP A 65 5.09 -53.67 -25.53
CA TRP A 65 5.04 -52.27 -25.13
C TRP A 65 3.92 -52.02 -24.13
N HIS A 66 4.25 -51.28 -23.06
CA HIS A 66 3.30 -50.77 -22.09
C HIS A 66 3.02 -49.29 -22.41
N SER A 67 1.74 -48.96 -22.61
CA SER A 67 1.32 -47.58 -22.89
C SER A 67 0.87 -46.89 -21.62
N LEU A 68 1.47 -45.74 -21.31
CA LEU A 68 1.11 -44.90 -20.17
C LEU A 68 0.88 -43.46 -20.66
N HIS A 69 -0.20 -42.83 -20.20
CA HIS A 69 -0.41 -41.41 -20.41
C HIS A 69 0.06 -40.62 -19.18
N ILE A 70 1.13 -39.85 -19.35
CA ILE A 70 1.63 -38.90 -18.34
C ILE A 70 1.34 -37.50 -18.85
N ASP A 71 0.43 -36.79 -18.18
CA ASP A 71 0.06 -35.43 -18.57
C ASP A 71 1.20 -34.42 -18.36
N GLU A 72 2.01 -34.62 -17.31
CA GLU A 72 3.18 -33.78 -17.03
C GLU A 72 4.33 -34.62 -16.50
N VAL A 73 5.42 -34.68 -17.28
CA VAL A 73 6.61 -35.50 -17.00
C VAL A 73 7.46 -34.90 -15.88
N ARG A 74 7.41 -33.58 -15.71
CA ARG A 74 8.19 -32.90 -14.67
C ARG A 74 7.51 -33.09 -13.31
N PRO A 75 8.28 -33.39 -12.25
CA PRO A 75 7.74 -33.37 -10.89
C PRO A 75 7.22 -31.96 -10.60
N SER A 76 6.02 -31.87 -10.02
CA SER A 76 5.43 -30.61 -9.62
C SER A 76 5.94 -30.22 -8.24
N TYR A 77 7.08 -29.53 -8.19
CA TYR A 77 7.48 -28.86 -6.96
C TYR A 77 6.45 -27.77 -6.65
N GLY A 78 5.85 -27.82 -5.46
CA GLY A 78 4.93 -26.77 -5.02
C GLY A 78 3.48 -26.92 -5.51
N MET A 79 2.99 -28.12 -5.82
CA MET A 79 1.56 -28.36 -6.03
C MET A 79 1.08 -29.62 -5.27
N PRO A 80 -0.01 -29.53 -4.49
CA PRO A 80 -0.57 -30.67 -3.77
C PRO A 80 -1.15 -31.73 -4.70
N ALA A 81 -1.46 -32.90 -4.14
CA ALA A 81 -2.22 -33.89 -4.89
C ALA A 81 -3.61 -33.33 -5.23
N ILE A 82 -4.08 -33.62 -6.44
CA ILE A 82 -5.34 -33.07 -6.96
C ILE A 82 -6.52 -33.49 -6.06
N ILE A 83 -6.44 -34.68 -5.47
CA ILE A 83 -7.44 -35.19 -4.53
C ILE A 83 -7.57 -34.31 -3.28
N ASP A 84 -6.47 -33.69 -2.83
CA ASP A 84 -6.46 -32.81 -1.66
C ASP A 84 -7.12 -31.47 -1.94
N MET A 85 -7.27 -31.09 -3.21
CA MET A 85 -7.95 -29.86 -3.64
C MET A 85 -9.39 -30.11 -4.07
N TYR A 86 -9.77 -31.37 -4.30
CA TYR A 86 -11.06 -31.72 -4.83
C TYR A 86 -12.20 -31.33 -3.87
N LYS A 87 -13.22 -30.67 -4.41
CA LYS A 87 -14.39 -30.14 -3.68
C LYS A 87 -14.08 -29.18 -2.52
N LYS A 88 -12.84 -28.70 -2.39
CA LYS A 88 -12.49 -27.68 -1.40
C LYS A 88 -12.64 -26.27 -1.98
N PRO A 89 -13.06 -25.28 -1.18
CA PRO A 89 -13.02 -23.88 -1.57
C PRO A 89 -11.56 -23.38 -1.68
N LEU A 90 -11.33 -22.33 -2.46
CA LEU A 90 -10.00 -21.79 -2.70
C LEU A 90 -9.36 -21.27 -1.41
N SER A 91 -10.13 -20.62 -0.54
CA SER A 91 -9.59 -20.13 0.74
C SER A 91 -9.03 -21.25 1.61
N VAL A 92 -9.69 -22.42 1.65
CA VAL A 92 -9.22 -23.58 2.44
C VAL A 92 -7.97 -24.18 1.82
N ILE A 93 -7.92 -24.28 0.50
CA ILE A 93 -6.71 -24.73 -0.22
C ILE A 93 -5.54 -23.81 0.15
N LEU A 94 -5.69 -22.50 -0.06
CA LEU A 94 -4.62 -21.53 0.23
C LEU A 94 -4.21 -21.55 1.71
N ASP A 95 -5.16 -21.56 2.66
CA ASP A 95 -4.86 -21.56 4.10
C ASP A 95 -4.13 -22.83 4.55
N SER A 96 -4.52 -24.00 4.01
CA SER A 96 -3.92 -25.29 4.37
C SER A 96 -2.47 -25.44 3.95
N PHE A 97 -2.11 -24.88 2.79
CA PHE A 97 -0.75 -24.97 2.24
C PHE A 97 0.14 -23.80 2.65
N TRP A 98 -0.48 -22.70 3.10
CA TRP A 98 0.23 -21.58 3.72
C TRP A 98 0.79 -21.93 5.12
N LYS A 99 -0.02 -22.58 5.98
CA LYS A 99 0.32 -22.81 7.39
C LYS A 99 1.20 -24.03 7.69
N LYS A 100 1.58 -24.84 6.69
CA LYS A 100 2.31 -26.10 6.89
C LYS A 100 3.49 -26.26 5.90
N PRO A 101 4.64 -25.62 6.14
CA PRO A 101 5.85 -25.87 5.37
C PRO A 101 6.57 -27.19 5.77
N ASP A 102 6.33 -27.72 6.97
CA ASP A 102 7.13 -28.82 7.57
C ASP A 102 6.65 -30.25 7.26
N SER A 103 5.58 -30.43 6.48
CA SER A 103 5.20 -31.76 6.00
C SER A 103 5.97 -32.09 4.72
N PHE A 104 6.68 -33.23 4.70
CA PHE A 104 7.46 -33.76 3.56
C PHE A 104 6.67 -34.00 2.26
N GLU A 105 5.37 -33.70 2.22
CA GLU A 105 4.53 -33.74 1.04
C GLU A 105 4.34 -32.31 0.50
N THR A 106 4.92 -32.04 -0.68
CA THR A 106 5.08 -30.72 -1.30
C THR A 106 3.80 -29.86 -1.23
N PRO A 107 3.71 -28.90 -0.30
CA PRO A 107 2.54 -28.03 -0.20
C PRO A 107 2.46 -27.12 -1.43
N LEU A 108 1.27 -26.63 -1.78
CA LEU A 108 1.14 -25.57 -2.79
C LEU A 108 2.06 -24.42 -2.39
N ASP A 109 3.01 -24.04 -3.23
CA ASP A 109 3.83 -22.87 -2.97
C ASP A 109 2.99 -21.62 -3.26
N VAL A 110 2.14 -21.26 -2.30
CA VAL A 110 1.25 -20.09 -2.35
C VAL A 110 2.07 -18.83 -2.62
N ILE A 111 3.29 -18.74 -2.10
CA ILE A 111 4.17 -17.60 -2.30
C ILE A 111 4.61 -17.50 -3.75
N SER A 112 5.01 -18.62 -4.38
CA SER A 112 5.31 -18.65 -5.82
C SER A 112 4.10 -18.31 -6.69
N VAL A 113 2.89 -18.77 -6.32
CA VAL A 113 1.67 -18.42 -7.05
C VAL A 113 1.36 -16.93 -6.95
N ILE A 114 1.44 -16.34 -5.74
CA ILE A 114 1.29 -14.90 -5.55
C ILE A 114 2.34 -14.17 -6.38
N TRP A 115 3.61 -14.63 -6.33
CA TRP A 115 4.71 -14.04 -7.09
C TRP A 115 4.43 -13.99 -8.60
N GLY A 116 3.90 -15.08 -9.16
CA GLY A 116 3.50 -15.15 -10.57
C GLY A 116 2.35 -14.21 -10.93
N CYS A 117 1.55 -13.77 -9.94
CA CYS A 117 0.43 -12.86 -10.15
C CYS A 117 0.76 -11.38 -9.97
N ILE A 118 1.89 -11.02 -9.33
CA ILE A 118 2.19 -9.63 -8.93
C ILE A 118 2.14 -8.67 -10.12
N GLN A 119 2.77 -9.00 -11.24
CA GLN A 119 2.80 -8.11 -12.42
C GLN A 119 1.40 -7.89 -12.99
N LYS A 120 0.60 -8.97 -13.13
CA LYS A 120 -0.79 -8.89 -13.61
C LYS A 120 -1.70 -8.14 -12.63
N ALA A 121 -1.45 -8.26 -11.32
CA ALA A 121 -2.20 -7.53 -10.31
C ALA A 121 -1.87 -6.03 -10.35
N LEU A 122 -0.58 -5.67 -10.44
CA LEU A 122 -0.12 -4.29 -10.52
C LEU A 122 -0.59 -3.58 -11.79
N SER A 123 -0.78 -4.29 -12.91
CA SER A 123 -1.36 -3.68 -14.11
C SER A 123 -2.82 -3.25 -13.94
N LEU A 124 -3.50 -3.71 -12.89
CA LEU A 124 -4.86 -3.27 -12.53
C LEU A 124 -4.85 -2.12 -11.51
N VAL A 125 -3.68 -1.69 -11.03
CA VAL A 125 -3.52 -0.62 -10.04
C VAL A 125 -3.25 0.70 -10.75
N GLN A 126 -4.08 1.69 -10.49
CA GLN A 126 -4.04 3.02 -11.09
C GLN A 126 -3.71 4.08 -10.02
N ASP A 127 -3.05 5.17 -10.41
CA ASP A 127 -2.76 6.29 -9.51
C ASP A 127 -3.74 7.43 -9.75
N ALA A 128 -4.33 7.97 -8.68
CA ALA A 128 -5.34 9.03 -8.79
C ALA A 128 -4.77 10.34 -9.39
N ASP A 129 -3.49 10.63 -9.13
CA ASP A 129 -2.81 11.85 -9.56
C ASP A 129 -2.02 11.66 -10.86
N ALA A 130 -2.32 10.62 -11.64
CA ALA A 130 -1.70 10.39 -12.94
C ALA A 130 -2.33 11.32 -13.99
N ASP A 131 -2.04 12.62 -13.89
CA ASP A 131 -2.48 13.61 -14.89
C ASP A 131 -1.83 13.39 -16.27
N GLU A 132 -0.91 12.43 -16.41
CA GLU A 132 -0.30 12.02 -17.68
C GLU A 132 -0.06 10.49 -17.75
N GLU A 133 -0.31 9.90 -18.91
CA GLU A 133 -0.13 8.46 -19.20
C GLU A 133 1.32 7.98 -18.94
N HIS A 134 2.30 8.89 -19.07
CA HIS A 134 3.71 8.64 -18.77
C HIS A 134 4.01 8.52 -17.26
N SER A 135 3.22 9.19 -16.40
CA SER A 135 3.36 9.13 -14.94
C SER A 135 2.83 7.81 -14.36
N ALA A 136 1.70 7.30 -14.87
CA ALA A 136 1.11 6.04 -14.42
C ALA A 136 2.02 4.82 -14.74
N CYS A 137 2.54 4.74 -15.96
CA CYS A 137 3.45 3.65 -16.36
C CYS A 137 4.75 3.65 -15.55
N SER A 138 5.24 4.85 -15.19
CA SER A 138 6.42 5.02 -14.34
C SER A 138 6.21 4.44 -12.94
N ARG A 139 5.06 4.68 -12.30
CA ARG A 139 4.79 4.17 -10.95
C ARG A 139 4.60 2.66 -10.95
N THR A 140 3.85 2.08 -11.89
CA THR A 140 3.69 0.62 -11.98
C THR A 140 5.04 -0.10 -12.16
N THR A 141 5.91 0.43 -13.03
CA THR A 141 7.27 -0.08 -13.19
C THR A 141 8.08 0.02 -11.89
N THR A 142 7.92 1.11 -11.16
CA THR A 142 8.57 1.33 -9.86
C THR A 142 8.10 0.31 -8.83
N ARG A 143 6.78 0.06 -8.72
CA ARG A 143 6.20 -0.97 -7.83
C ARG A 143 6.77 -2.36 -8.13
N VAL A 144 6.84 -2.73 -9.41
CA VAL A 144 7.41 -4.02 -9.85
C VAL A 144 8.88 -4.11 -9.43
N LYS A 145 9.69 -3.08 -9.70
CA LYS A 145 11.11 -3.06 -9.31
C LYS A 145 11.28 -3.18 -7.80
N MET A 146 10.50 -2.45 -7.01
CA MET A 146 10.55 -2.48 -5.55
C MET A 146 10.27 -3.89 -5.03
N ILE A 147 9.14 -4.49 -5.43
CA ILE A 147 8.77 -5.82 -4.97
C ILE A 147 9.80 -6.86 -5.43
N PHE A 148 10.25 -6.84 -6.68
CA PHE A 148 11.24 -7.82 -7.14
C PHE A 148 12.64 -7.63 -6.54
N SER A 149 13.04 -6.40 -6.22
CA SER A 149 14.27 -6.14 -5.45
C SER A 149 14.19 -6.70 -4.03
N ALA A 150 12.99 -6.73 -3.44
CA ALA A 150 12.72 -7.36 -2.16
C ALA A 150 12.81 -8.89 -2.20
N LYS A 151 12.75 -9.52 -3.38
CA LYS A 151 12.88 -10.98 -3.49
C LYS A 151 14.25 -11.48 -3.04
N GLY A 152 15.30 -10.68 -3.29
CA GLY A 152 16.69 -11.03 -2.96
C GLY A 152 17.15 -10.60 -1.56
N ARG A 153 16.39 -9.69 -0.92
CA ARG A 153 16.64 -9.20 0.44
C ARG A 153 15.48 -9.71 1.27
N SER A 154 15.63 -10.71 2.12
CA SER A 154 14.47 -11.13 2.93
C SER A 154 14.00 -9.91 3.73
N MET A 155 12.85 -9.34 3.36
CA MET A 155 12.19 -8.27 4.10
C MET A 155 11.57 -8.90 5.34
N GLN A 156 12.44 -9.40 6.21
CA GLN A 156 12.09 -10.12 7.40
C GLN A 156 12.07 -9.15 8.57
N SER A 157 11.01 -9.24 9.35
CA SER A 157 11.03 -8.70 10.71
C SER A 157 11.99 -9.52 11.58
N ASN A 158 12.32 -9.00 12.76
CA ASN A 158 13.08 -9.75 13.78
C ASN A 158 12.43 -11.10 14.16
N GLY A 159 11.13 -11.27 13.89
CA GLY A 159 10.38 -12.51 14.12
C GLY A 159 10.29 -13.45 12.89
N GLY A 160 11.06 -13.20 11.83
CA GLY A 160 11.10 -14.06 10.64
C GLY A 160 9.94 -13.91 9.65
N LYS A 161 8.94 -13.06 9.95
CA LYS A 161 7.80 -12.78 9.06
C LYS A 161 8.24 -11.95 7.86
N THR A 162 7.72 -12.26 6.67
CA THR A 162 8.05 -11.57 5.42
C THR A 162 6.93 -10.70 4.87
N PHE A 163 7.25 -9.86 3.89
CA PHE A 163 6.25 -9.14 3.08
C PHE A 163 5.23 -10.08 2.41
N MET A 164 5.71 -11.20 1.86
CA MET A 164 4.87 -12.16 1.14
C MET A 164 3.93 -12.89 2.09
N ASP A 165 4.34 -13.11 3.34
CA ASP A 165 3.50 -13.69 4.39
C ASP A 165 2.28 -12.80 4.63
N GLY A 166 2.51 -11.48 4.73
CA GLY A 166 1.45 -10.49 4.90
C GLY A 166 0.47 -10.48 3.72
N LEU A 167 0.98 -10.53 2.48
CA LEU A 167 0.13 -10.64 1.29
C LEU A 167 -0.69 -11.94 1.29
N ALA A 168 -0.08 -13.08 1.63
CA ALA A 168 -0.76 -14.36 1.67
C ALA A 168 -1.87 -14.37 2.73
N LEU A 169 -1.61 -13.87 3.94
CA LEU A 169 -2.59 -13.75 5.01
C LEU A 169 -3.82 -12.94 4.60
N HIS A 170 -3.59 -11.75 4.02
CA HIS A 170 -4.66 -10.88 3.52
C HIS A 170 -5.44 -11.54 2.39
N LEU A 171 -4.73 -12.15 1.43
CA LEU A 171 -5.35 -12.80 0.28
C LEU A 171 -6.27 -13.95 0.72
N VAL A 172 -5.79 -14.82 1.62
CA VAL A 172 -6.56 -15.93 2.18
C VAL A 172 -7.81 -15.42 2.89
N GLN A 173 -7.67 -14.40 3.75
CA GLN A 173 -8.80 -13.80 4.47
C GLN A 173 -9.85 -13.24 3.50
N LEU A 174 -9.43 -12.43 2.53
CA LEU A 174 -10.34 -11.74 1.61
C LEU A 174 -11.04 -12.72 0.65
N ILE A 175 -10.34 -13.78 0.21
CA ILE A 175 -10.96 -14.85 -0.57
C ILE A 175 -11.99 -15.60 0.28
N LYS A 176 -11.69 -15.85 1.56
CA LYS A 176 -12.64 -16.50 2.47
C LYS A 176 -13.90 -15.65 2.67
N GLU A 177 -13.76 -14.34 2.81
CA GLU A 177 -14.89 -13.41 2.88
C GLU A 177 -15.71 -13.41 1.57
N LYS A 178 -15.04 -13.33 0.42
CA LYS A 178 -15.69 -13.42 -0.90
C LYS A 178 -16.47 -14.73 -1.08
N GLU A 179 -15.90 -15.86 -0.69
CA GLU A 179 -16.56 -17.16 -0.81
C GLU A 179 -17.78 -17.29 0.11
N LYS A 180 -17.78 -16.66 1.29
CA LYS A 180 -18.95 -16.60 2.18
C LYS A 180 -20.12 -15.81 1.57
N GLN A 181 -19.84 -14.81 0.74
CA GLN A 181 -20.86 -14.01 0.06
C GLN A 181 -21.44 -14.71 -1.19
N SER A 182 -20.74 -15.71 -1.73
CA SER A 182 -21.16 -16.47 -2.91
C SER A 182 -22.15 -17.58 -2.52
N LEU A 183 -23.24 -17.72 -3.28
CA LEU A 183 -24.15 -18.86 -3.18
C LEU A 183 -23.47 -20.12 -3.75
N GLY A 184 -22.77 -20.86 -2.90
CA GLY A 184 -22.18 -22.18 -3.21
C GLY A 184 -20.67 -22.20 -3.45
N ILE A 185 -20.06 -23.36 -3.20
CA ILE A 185 -18.62 -23.59 -3.33
C ILE A 185 -18.27 -23.79 -4.82
N LYS A 186 -17.62 -22.80 -5.43
CA LYS A 186 -17.06 -22.93 -6.79
C LYS A 186 -15.73 -23.68 -6.74
N CYS A 187 -15.79 -25.00 -6.85
CA CYS A 187 -14.61 -25.87 -6.83
C CYS A 187 -13.64 -25.54 -7.99
N ILE A 188 -12.37 -25.25 -7.66
CA ILE A 188 -11.33 -24.93 -8.65
C ILE A 188 -11.13 -26.06 -9.64
N ILE A 189 -11.15 -27.31 -9.16
CA ILE A 189 -10.95 -28.49 -10.02
C ILE A 189 -12.03 -28.57 -11.10
N SER A 190 -13.29 -28.31 -10.75
CA SER A 190 -14.39 -28.32 -11.73
C SER A 190 -14.23 -27.25 -12.83
N GLU A 191 -13.56 -26.15 -12.50
CA GLU A 191 -13.27 -25.08 -13.45
C GLU A 191 -12.06 -25.41 -14.32
N ALA A 192 -11.00 -25.96 -13.72
CA ALA A 192 -9.77 -26.34 -14.40
C ALA A 192 -9.95 -27.48 -15.41
N VAL A 193 -11.00 -28.29 -15.29
CA VAL A 193 -11.31 -29.39 -16.22
C VAL A 193 -11.91 -28.88 -17.55
N LYS A 194 -12.38 -27.62 -17.61
CA LYS A 194 -13.01 -27.07 -18.82
C LYS A 194 -12.05 -27.19 -20.02
N PRO A 195 -12.52 -27.71 -21.18
CA PRO A 195 -11.65 -27.96 -22.34
C PRO A 195 -10.85 -26.75 -22.79
N GLU A 196 -11.46 -25.57 -22.77
CA GLU A 196 -10.81 -24.30 -23.15
C GLU A 196 -9.56 -24.00 -22.31
N LEU A 197 -9.64 -24.24 -21.00
CA LEU A 197 -8.53 -23.97 -20.08
C LEU A 197 -7.45 -25.03 -20.17
N ILE A 198 -7.82 -26.32 -20.27
CA ILE A 198 -6.85 -27.40 -20.49
C ILE A 198 -6.09 -27.20 -21.80
N ASN A 199 -6.81 -26.88 -22.88
CA ASN A 199 -6.20 -26.70 -24.20
C ASN A 199 -5.23 -25.52 -24.21
N ARG A 200 -5.56 -24.42 -23.54
CA ARG A 200 -4.67 -23.26 -23.41
C ARG A 200 -3.48 -23.54 -22.49
N ALA A 201 -3.68 -24.27 -21.39
CA ALA A 201 -2.64 -24.54 -20.40
C ALA A 201 -1.70 -25.68 -20.79
N GLY A 202 -2.13 -26.57 -21.69
CA GLY A 202 -1.41 -27.77 -22.14
C GLY A 202 -1.54 -28.95 -21.19
N THR A 203 -1.29 -28.74 -19.88
CA THR A 203 -1.44 -29.77 -18.84
C THR A 203 -2.55 -29.41 -17.87
N PHE A 204 -3.15 -30.42 -17.24
CA PHE A 204 -4.22 -30.21 -16.26
C PHE A 204 -3.71 -29.47 -15.02
N ARG A 205 -2.51 -29.80 -14.56
CA ARG A 205 -1.83 -29.08 -13.46
C ARG A 205 -1.68 -27.58 -13.76
N LYS A 206 -1.20 -27.21 -14.95
CA LYS A 206 -1.11 -25.80 -15.36
C LYS A 206 -2.49 -25.14 -15.46
N SER A 207 -3.51 -25.88 -15.89
CA SER A 207 -4.90 -25.38 -15.91
C SER A 207 -5.39 -25.02 -14.50
N ILE A 208 -5.09 -25.85 -13.49
CA ILE A 208 -5.40 -25.58 -12.08
C ILE A 208 -4.71 -24.30 -11.61
N ILE A 209 -3.41 -24.13 -11.87
CA ILE A 209 -2.67 -22.91 -11.50
C ILE A 209 -3.29 -21.68 -12.17
N GLN A 210 -3.57 -21.72 -13.48
CA GLN A 210 -4.22 -20.60 -14.18
C GLN A 210 -5.59 -20.25 -13.60
N CYS A 211 -6.36 -21.24 -13.15
CA CYS A 211 -7.64 -21.01 -12.46
C CYS A 211 -7.44 -20.32 -11.11
N ILE A 212 -6.42 -20.73 -10.34
CA ILE A 212 -6.07 -20.06 -9.08
C ILE A 212 -5.64 -18.62 -9.35
N GLU A 213 -4.69 -18.40 -10.27
CA GLU A 213 -4.22 -17.07 -10.66
C GLU A 213 -5.40 -16.16 -11.03
N GLY A 214 -6.28 -16.62 -11.92
CA GLY A 214 -7.46 -15.87 -12.35
C GLY A 214 -8.40 -15.48 -11.22
N LYS A 215 -8.48 -16.28 -10.14
CA LYS A 215 -9.32 -15.99 -8.98
C LYS A 215 -8.69 -15.03 -7.98
N ILE A 216 -7.35 -14.94 -7.93
CA ILE A 216 -6.64 -14.14 -6.93
C ILE A 216 -6.17 -12.77 -7.43
N ILE A 217 -5.94 -12.59 -8.74
CA ILE A 217 -5.32 -11.37 -9.32
C ILE A 217 -6.01 -10.08 -8.85
N HIS A 218 -7.34 -10.02 -8.88
CA HIS A 218 -8.08 -8.80 -8.50
C HIS A 218 -7.99 -8.53 -7.00
N THR A 219 -8.13 -9.56 -6.17
CA THR A 219 -7.98 -9.41 -4.71
C THR A 219 -6.55 -8.97 -4.36
N LEU A 220 -5.55 -9.53 -5.03
CA LEU A 220 -4.16 -9.13 -4.88
C LEU A 220 -3.94 -7.67 -5.31
N ALA A 221 -4.53 -7.25 -6.44
CA ALA A 221 -4.45 -5.86 -6.90
C ALA A 221 -5.03 -4.88 -5.87
N GLY A 222 -6.17 -5.21 -5.26
CA GLY A 222 -6.76 -4.41 -4.19
C GLY A 222 -5.88 -4.31 -2.94
N ILE A 223 -5.23 -5.40 -2.53
CA ILE A 223 -4.25 -5.38 -1.43
C ILE A 223 -3.06 -4.48 -1.80
N LEU A 224 -2.50 -4.65 -3.00
CA LEU A 224 -1.36 -3.86 -3.48
C LEU A 224 -1.68 -2.36 -3.56
N ALA A 225 -2.88 -2.00 -4.02
CA ALA A 225 -3.34 -0.62 -4.04
C ALA A 225 -3.50 -0.04 -2.63
N PHE A 226 -3.96 -0.84 -1.68
CA PHE A 226 -4.11 -0.44 -0.28
C PHE A 226 -2.75 -0.16 0.38
N ILE A 227 -1.78 -1.06 0.23
CA ILE A 227 -0.46 -0.93 0.88
C ILE A 227 0.42 0.17 0.26
N ASP A 228 0.17 0.54 -1.01
CA ASP A 228 0.93 1.58 -1.72
C ASP A 228 0.33 2.99 -1.59
N LYS A 229 -0.74 3.13 -0.82
CA LYS A 229 -1.31 4.43 -0.47
C LYS A 229 -0.23 5.37 0.06
N ASN A 230 -0.20 6.61 -0.44
CA ASN A 230 0.83 7.60 -0.13
C ASN A 230 2.27 7.09 -0.40
N ARG A 231 2.45 6.28 -1.45
CA ARG A 231 3.75 5.69 -1.84
C ARG A 231 4.44 4.94 -0.70
N ASN A 232 3.65 4.36 0.20
CA ASN A 232 4.14 3.72 1.41
C ASN A 232 5.04 2.51 1.17
N MET A 233 5.02 1.90 -0.01
CA MET A 233 5.99 0.87 -0.37
C MET A 233 7.42 1.41 -0.55
N ASP A 234 7.59 2.72 -0.82
CA ASP A 234 8.91 3.32 -1.04
C ASP A 234 9.76 3.24 0.22
N ILE A 235 9.12 3.24 1.40
CA ILE A 235 9.75 3.06 2.71
C ILE A 235 10.57 1.77 2.75
N LEU A 236 10.11 0.70 2.09
CA LEU A 236 10.80 -0.58 2.07
C LEU A 236 12.02 -0.61 1.12
N SER A 237 12.06 0.29 0.14
CA SER A 237 13.10 0.32 -0.89
C SER A 237 14.37 1.08 -0.48
N ASN A 238 14.24 1.99 0.49
CA ASN A 238 15.33 2.86 0.89
C ASN A 238 16.34 2.10 1.76
N GLU A 239 17.63 2.07 1.39
CA GLU A 239 18.63 1.30 2.15
C GLU A 239 18.84 1.83 3.58
N SER A 240 18.48 3.10 3.84
CA SER A 240 18.46 3.70 5.17
C SER A 240 17.29 3.24 6.04
N SER A 241 16.33 2.47 5.50
CA SER A 241 15.15 2.01 6.23
C SER A 241 15.31 0.64 6.90
N LYS A 242 16.50 0.03 6.85
CA LYS A 242 16.88 -1.12 7.68
C LYS A 242 16.85 -0.69 9.14
N GLY A 243 15.72 -0.92 9.80
CA GLY A 243 15.45 -0.42 11.15
C GLY A 243 13.97 -0.47 11.47
N TRP A 244 13.55 0.33 12.46
CA TRP A 244 12.19 0.32 13.00
C TRP A 244 11.09 0.54 11.95
N ARG A 245 11.35 1.33 10.89
CA ARG A 245 10.38 1.56 9.80
C ARG A 245 10.04 0.28 9.05
N SER A 246 11.05 -0.45 8.58
CA SER A 246 10.83 -1.73 7.90
C SER A 246 10.17 -2.75 8.82
N SER A 247 10.59 -2.83 10.09
CA SER A 247 9.99 -3.72 11.08
C SER A 247 8.52 -3.40 11.32
N LEU A 248 8.17 -2.13 11.56
CA LEU A 248 6.79 -1.70 11.74
C LEU A 248 5.95 -1.99 10.50
N TRP A 249 6.47 -1.68 9.31
CA TRP A 249 5.80 -1.94 8.05
C TRP A 249 5.46 -3.43 7.90
N ILE A 250 6.44 -4.30 8.12
CA ILE A 250 6.27 -5.77 8.00
C ILE A 250 5.33 -6.31 9.08
N GLU A 251 5.38 -5.81 10.31
CA GLU A 251 4.45 -6.22 11.38
C GLU A 251 3.01 -5.79 11.10
N VAL A 252 2.78 -4.59 10.56
CA VAL A 252 1.44 -4.10 10.18
C VAL A 252 0.83 -4.97 9.08
N ILE A 253 1.56 -5.24 7.97
CA ILE A 253 1.01 -6.06 6.88
C ILE A 253 0.81 -7.52 7.27
N ASN A 254 1.50 -8.00 8.31
CA ASN A 254 1.30 -9.35 8.83
C ASN A 254 0.19 -9.43 9.88
N ASN A 255 -0.57 -8.35 10.09
CA ASN A 255 -1.68 -8.31 11.00
C ASN A 255 -2.96 -7.78 10.31
N PRO A 256 -3.78 -8.67 9.73
CA PRO A 256 -5.04 -8.28 9.11
C PRO A 256 -6.04 -7.58 10.05
N GLY A 257 -5.88 -7.76 11.37
CA GLY A 257 -6.66 -7.03 12.38
C GLY A 257 -6.28 -5.56 12.51
N ILE A 258 -5.05 -5.19 12.15
CA ILE A 258 -4.59 -3.78 12.10
C ILE A 258 -5.04 -3.12 10.80
N THR A 259 -4.86 -3.79 9.65
CA THR A 259 -5.21 -3.20 8.36
C THR A 259 -6.72 -3.07 8.17
N GLN A 260 -7.50 -3.92 8.84
CA GLN A 260 -8.96 -3.98 8.79
C GLN A 260 -9.51 -4.04 7.36
N LEU A 261 -8.71 -4.60 6.44
CA LEU A 261 -9.06 -4.70 5.03
C LEU A 261 -10.08 -5.83 4.84
N THR A 262 -11.30 -5.48 4.43
CA THR A 262 -12.39 -6.42 4.10
C THR A 262 -12.67 -6.47 2.59
N TYR A 263 -13.30 -7.55 2.13
CA TYR A 263 -13.62 -7.76 0.72
C TYR A 263 -14.60 -6.72 0.17
N THR A 264 -15.41 -6.10 1.02
CA THR A 264 -16.36 -5.04 0.61
C THR A 264 -15.64 -3.80 0.05
N HIS A 265 -14.40 -3.55 0.44
CA HIS A 265 -13.59 -2.48 -0.15
C HIS A 265 -13.25 -2.72 -1.63
N PHE A 266 -13.39 -3.95 -2.12
CA PHE A 266 -13.09 -4.33 -3.50
C PHE A 266 -14.36 -4.43 -4.37
N LEU A 267 -15.48 -3.89 -3.86
CA LEU A 267 -16.74 -3.82 -4.57
C LEU A 267 -17.01 -2.37 -5.00
N SER A 268 -17.60 -2.21 -6.17
CA SER A 268 -18.11 -0.92 -6.63
C SER A 268 -19.31 -0.50 -5.79
N HIS A 269 -19.35 0.79 -5.42
CA HIS A 269 -20.43 1.36 -4.62
C HIS A 269 -21.73 1.49 -5.41
N SER A 270 -21.67 1.51 -6.75
CA SER A 270 -22.85 1.72 -7.61
C SER A 270 -23.65 0.43 -7.86
N ASN A 271 -22.96 -0.70 -8.03
CA ASN A 271 -23.59 -1.96 -8.44
C ASN A 271 -23.18 -3.17 -7.58
N GLY A 272 -22.29 -2.99 -6.60
CA GLY A 272 -21.80 -4.09 -5.75
C GLY A 272 -20.95 -5.13 -6.49
N CYS A 273 -20.59 -4.89 -7.75
CA CYS A 273 -19.75 -5.79 -8.53
C CYS A 273 -18.29 -5.66 -8.11
N ALA A 274 -17.52 -6.75 -8.26
CA ALA A 274 -16.08 -6.72 -8.03
C ALA A 274 -15.38 -5.74 -8.97
N LEU A 275 -14.45 -4.96 -8.42
CA LEU A 275 -13.66 -4.01 -9.19
C LEU A 275 -12.72 -4.71 -10.17
N THR A 276 -12.58 -4.14 -11.36
CA THR A 276 -11.60 -4.56 -12.39
C THR A 276 -10.33 -3.71 -12.33
N GLU A 277 -10.42 -2.50 -11.77
CA GLU A 277 -9.31 -1.56 -11.59
C GLU A 277 -9.32 -0.99 -10.17
N PHE A 278 -8.14 -0.73 -9.62
CA PHE A 278 -7.94 -0.33 -8.23
C PHE A 278 -7.17 0.98 -8.16
N ILE A 279 -7.86 2.05 -7.79
CA ILE A 279 -7.24 3.38 -7.67
C ILE A 279 -6.55 3.51 -6.32
N VAL A 280 -5.26 3.80 -6.33
CA VAL A 280 -4.50 4.23 -5.15
C VAL A 280 -4.94 5.64 -4.81
N LYS A 281 -5.78 5.76 -3.78
CA LYS A 281 -6.26 7.04 -3.27
C LYS A 281 -5.24 7.63 -2.32
N GLY A 282 -4.81 8.87 -2.56
CA GLY A 282 -4.07 9.66 -1.61
C GLY A 282 -4.92 10.04 -0.40
N THR A 283 -4.27 10.35 0.73
CA THR A 283 -4.95 10.81 1.95
C THR A 283 -4.55 12.21 2.36
N SER A 284 -3.90 12.99 1.50
CA SER A 284 -3.66 14.39 1.82
C SER A 284 -4.98 15.13 2.04
N LYS A 285 -4.93 16.31 2.65
CA LYS A 285 -6.11 17.16 2.85
C LYS A 285 -6.87 17.45 1.53
N GLU A 286 -6.16 17.47 0.41
CA GLU A 286 -6.71 17.67 -0.93
C GLU A 286 -7.05 16.36 -1.67
N GLY A 287 -6.86 15.19 -1.04
CA GLY A 287 -7.09 13.88 -1.65
C GLY A 287 -5.97 13.38 -2.57
N LYS A 288 -4.84 14.10 -2.62
CA LYS A 288 -3.66 13.76 -3.43
C LYS A 288 -2.73 12.80 -2.69
N THR A 289 -1.93 12.08 -3.46
CA THR A 289 -0.86 11.20 -2.98
C THR A 289 0.37 12.01 -2.57
N PHE A 290 0.95 11.68 -1.41
CA PHE A 290 2.23 12.24 -0.95
C PHE A 290 3.25 11.11 -0.71
N ASN A 291 4.50 11.47 -0.41
CA ASN A 291 5.54 10.49 -0.07
C ASN A 291 5.53 10.26 1.45
N ALA A 292 4.88 9.18 1.91
CA ALA A 292 4.81 8.85 3.33
C ALA A 292 6.20 8.54 3.90
N LYS A 293 6.49 9.09 5.08
CA LYS A 293 7.72 8.80 5.84
C LYS A 293 7.50 7.76 6.92
N MET A 294 6.31 7.77 7.54
CA MET A 294 5.91 6.84 8.58
C MET A 294 5.13 5.67 7.96
N PRO A 295 5.52 4.39 8.23
CA PRO A 295 4.78 3.24 7.77
C PRO A 295 3.30 3.30 8.16
N PHE A 296 2.41 3.21 7.17
CA PHE A 296 0.96 3.20 7.37
C PHE A 296 0.44 4.39 8.19
N SER A 297 1.02 5.58 8.03
CA SER A 297 0.62 6.80 8.75
C SER A 297 -0.88 7.10 8.69
N TRP A 298 -1.53 6.83 7.55
CA TRP A 298 -2.97 7.00 7.41
C TRP A 298 -3.79 6.04 8.28
N LEU A 299 -3.31 4.82 8.55
CA LEU A 299 -4.00 3.89 9.45
C LEU A 299 -3.91 4.37 10.88
N ILE A 300 -2.71 4.78 11.31
CA ILE A 300 -2.49 5.37 12.64
C ILE A 300 -3.39 6.60 12.81
N PHE A 301 -3.42 7.47 11.81
CA PHE A 301 -4.28 8.65 11.80
C PHE A 301 -5.77 8.31 11.91
N GLN A 302 -6.23 7.31 11.15
CA GLN A 302 -7.63 6.86 11.18
C GLN A 302 -8.00 6.28 12.54
N GLU A 303 -7.19 5.38 13.09
CA GLU A 303 -7.48 4.78 14.40
C GLU A 303 -7.53 5.81 15.51
N ILE A 304 -6.55 6.72 15.58
CA ILE A 304 -6.54 7.77 16.60
C ILE A 304 -7.76 8.70 16.44
N ASN A 305 -8.13 9.07 15.21
CA ASN A 305 -9.31 9.89 14.97
C ASN A 305 -10.63 9.20 15.30
N LEU A 306 -10.72 7.88 15.08
CA LEU A 306 -11.89 7.09 15.48
C LEU A 306 -12.07 7.15 17.00
N VAL A 307 -11.00 6.88 17.77
CA VAL A 307 -11.03 6.96 19.23
C VAL A 307 -11.36 8.39 19.71
N LEU A 308 -10.76 9.41 19.10
CA LEU A 308 -11.03 10.81 19.42
C LEU A 308 -12.49 11.21 19.17
N LYS A 309 -13.07 10.78 18.05
CA LYS A 309 -14.47 11.08 17.70
C LYS A 309 -15.42 10.47 18.72
N ASP A 310 -15.19 9.21 19.09
CA ASP A 310 -15.98 8.54 20.13
C ASP A 310 -15.89 9.26 21.47
N TRP A 311 -14.72 9.83 21.77
CA TRP A 311 -14.50 10.57 23.00
C TRP A 311 -15.17 11.95 23.01
N LYS A 312 -15.06 12.71 21.91
CA LYS A 312 -15.75 14.00 21.72
C LYS A 312 -17.27 13.89 21.89
N ASN A 313 -17.85 12.76 21.52
CA ASN A 313 -19.29 12.53 21.65
C ASN A 313 -19.73 12.21 23.10
N ARG A 314 -18.81 11.79 23.98
CA ARG A 314 -19.13 11.35 25.34
C ARG A 314 -18.97 12.43 26.40
N ILE A 315 -18.14 13.44 26.14
CA ILE A 315 -17.74 14.44 27.15
C ILE A 315 -17.78 15.83 26.53
N GLU A 316 -18.49 16.76 27.18
CA GLU A 316 -18.36 18.19 26.92
C GLU A 316 -16.92 18.59 27.23
N ILE A 317 -16.14 18.95 26.21
CA ILE A 317 -14.76 19.43 26.40
C ILE A 317 -14.85 20.75 27.16
N LYS A 318 -14.60 20.70 28.46
CA LYS A 318 -14.28 21.91 29.23
C LYS A 318 -12.79 22.19 29.03
N GLU A 319 -12.49 23.40 28.57
CA GLU A 319 -11.13 23.88 28.35
C GLU A 319 -10.26 23.59 29.59
N GLY A 320 -9.08 22.99 29.38
CA GLY A 320 -8.04 22.86 30.40
C GLY A 320 -7.73 21.45 30.91
N ASN A 321 -8.55 20.42 30.64
CA ASN A 321 -8.25 19.05 31.08
C ASN A 321 -7.71 18.12 29.98
N TYR A 322 -6.80 18.60 29.14
CA TYR A 322 -6.31 17.83 27.99
C TYR A 322 -5.46 16.62 28.38
N SER A 323 -4.75 16.68 29.51
CA SER A 323 -3.93 15.56 30.00
C SER A 323 -4.77 14.33 30.33
N ASP A 324 -5.89 14.48 31.05
CA ASP A 324 -6.76 13.34 31.39
C ASP A 324 -7.43 12.76 30.14
N ILE A 325 -7.79 13.62 29.19
CA ILE A 325 -8.35 13.21 27.90
C ILE A 325 -7.34 12.37 27.13
N LEU A 326 -6.09 12.84 27.02
CA LEU A 326 -5.00 12.13 26.36
C LEU A 326 -4.74 10.78 27.02
N MET A 327 -4.70 10.71 28.36
CA MET A 327 -4.47 9.45 29.05
C MET A 327 -5.55 8.42 28.72
N LYS A 328 -6.83 8.80 28.70
CA LYS A 328 -7.92 7.87 28.36
C LYS A 328 -7.90 7.42 26.89
N ILE A 329 -7.51 8.32 25.98
CA ILE A 329 -7.29 7.96 24.57
C ILE A 329 -6.15 6.96 24.47
N VAL A 330 -5.02 7.24 25.13
CA VAL A 330 -3.84 6.35 25.16
C VAL A 330 -4.21 5.00 25.75
N ASP A 331 -4.95 4.94 26.86
CA ASP A 331 -5.40 3.69 27.48
C ASP A 331 -6.28 2.89 26.52
N THR A 332 -7.13 3.54 25.73
CA THR A 332 -7.92 2.88 24.68
C THR A 332 -7.02 2.34 23.58
N LEU A 333 -6.10 3.16 23.05
CA LEU A 333 -5.16 2.77 21.99
C LEU A 333 -4.27 1.59 22.41
N LYS A 334 -3.82 1.53 23.66
CA LYS A 334 -3.05 0.42 24.24
C LYS A 334 -3.78 -0.93 24.18
N THR A 335 -5.12 -0.92 24.16
CA THR A 335 -5.89 -2.17 24.00
C THR A 335 -5.93 -2.65 22.55
N MET A 336 -5.78 -1.73 21.59
CA MET A 336 -5.88 -2.00 20.16
C MET A 336 -4.60 -2.66 19.62
N PRO A 337 -4.72 -3.52 18.58
CA PRO A 337 -3.56 -4.21 18.00
C PRO A 337 -2.46 -3.27 17.50
N LEU A 338 -2.82 -2.15 16.86
CA LEU A 338 -1.86 -1.17 16.35
C LEU A 338 -1.17 -0.41 17.49
N GLY A 339 -1.90 -0.05 18.53
CA GLY A 339 -1.32 0.63 19.69
C GLY A 339 -0.29 -0.24 20.40
N LYS A 340 -0.60 -1.53 20.64
CA LYS A 340 0.37 -2.50 21.19
C LYS A 340 1.63 -2.64 20.35
N LEU A 341 1.48 -2.60 19.02
CA LEU A 341 2.62 -2.67 18.11
C LEU A 341 3.51 -1.42 18.20
N ILE A 342 2.90 -0.23 18.31
CA ILE A 342 3.65 1.03 18.44
C ILE A 342 4.38 1.11 19.77
N GLU A 343 3.81 0.59 20.87
CA GLU A 343 4.49 0.56 22.19
C GLU A 343 5.72 -0.34 22.23
N GLN A 344 5.84 -1.30 21.32
CA GLN A 344 7.01 -2.17 21.23
C GLN A 344 8.22 -1.50 20.55
N ILE A 345 8.02 -0.33 19.94
CA ILE A 345 9.09 0.41 19.30
C ILE A 345 9.98 1.02 20.38
N HIS A 346 11.29 0.77 20.28
CA HIS A 346 12.27 1.22 21.25
C HIS A 346 12.32 2.75 21.33
N GLU A 347 12.46 3.29 22.54
CA GLU A 347 12.41 4.75 22.79
C GLU A 347 13.50 5.53 22.02
N GLU A 348 14.61 4.88 21.66
CA GLU A 348 15.67 5.48 20.85
C GLU A 348 15.19 5.99 19.48
N HIS A 349 14.10 5.42 18.95
CA HIS A 349 13.52 5.82 17.67
C HIS A 349 12.36 6.81 17.82
N MET A 350 12.00 7.20 19.05
CA MET A 350 10.82 8.03 19.33
C MET A 350 10.87 9.37 18.59
N GLU A 351 12.00 10.08 18.62
CA GLU A 351 12.11 11.39 17.97
C GLU A 351 11.90 11.29 16.46
N GLU A 352 12.59 10.34 15.81
CA GLU A 352 12.50 10.11 14.37
C GLU A 352 11.07 9.70 13.96
N LEU A 353 10.45 8.78 14.72
CA LEU A 353 9.10 8.32 14.49
C LEU A 353 8.08 9.45 14.60
N LEU A 354 8.17 10.26 15.65
CA LEU A 354 7.26 11.38 15.86
C LEU A 354 7.44 12.45 14.78
N GLN A 355 8.67 12.68 14.32
CA GLN A 355 8.94 13.62 13.24
C GLN A 355 8.37 13.12 11.90
N ASP A 356 8.54 11.84 11.58
CA ASP A 356 7.97 11.24 10.38
C ASP A 356 6.44 11.28 10.41
N TYR A 357 5.83 10.89 11.53
CA TYR A 357 4.39 10.94 11.68
C TYR A 357 3.87 12.38 11.61
N LEU A 358 4.54 13.35 12.24
CA LEU A 358 4.12 14.76 12.18
C LEU A 358 4.15 15.30 10.74
N CYS A 359 5.18 14.97 9.95
CA CYS A 359 5.24 15.37 8.54
C CYS A 359 4.03 14.81 7.77
N ASP A 360 3.78 13.51 7.89
CA ASP A 360 2.67 12.84 7.20
C ASP A 360 1.30 13.34 7.72
N PHE A 361 1.20 13.60 9.02
CA PHE A 361 0.00 14.14 9.67
C PHE A 361 -0.37 15.51 9.10
N VAL A 362 0.61 16.40 8.91
CA VAL A 362 0.40 17.71 8.28
C VAL A 362 -0.09 17.55 6.84
N GLU A 363 0.47 16.65 6.05
CA GLU A 363 -0.04 16.37 4.68
C GLU A 363 -1.53 15.92 4.70
N MET A 364 -1.93 15.11 5.69
CA MET A 364 -3.31 14.62 5.83
C MET A 364 -4.31 15.65 6.37
N THR A 365 -3.84 16.68 7.07
CA THR A 365 -4.71 17.62 7.80
C THR A 365 -4.71 19.03 7.24
N TYR A 366 -3.62 19.44 6.60
CA TYR A 366 -3.37 20.78 6.10
C TYR A 366 -3.05 20.75 4.59
N PRO A 367 -3.59 21.68 3.77
CA PRO A 367 -3.36 21.70 2.33
C PRO A 367 -1.98 22.30 2.00
N VAL A 368 -0.93 21.49 2.14
CA VAL A 368 0.46 21.88 1.88
C VAL A 368 0.68 22.20 0.40
N LYS A 369 1.31 23.36 0.10
CA LYS A 369 1.70 23.73 -1.28
C LYS A 369 3.20 23.66 -1.52
N CYS A 370 4.01 23.83 -0.49
CA CYS A 370 5.46 23.79 -0.60
C CYS A 370 6.16 23.26 0.67
N GLN A 371 7.44 22.90 0.54
CA GLN A 371 8.20 22.32 1.65
C GLN A 371 8.38 23.29 2.83
N MET A 372 8.55 24.59 2.57
CA MET A 372 8.68 25.61 3.62
C MET A 372 7.40 25.72 4.45
N GLU A 373 6.23 25.68 3.78
CA GLU A 373 4.93 25.71 4.42
C GLU A 373 4.73 24.49 5.35
N SER A 374 5.03 23.28 4.86
CA SER A 374 5.00 22.06 5.66
C SER A 374 5.86 22.18 6.93
N LYS A 375 7.11 22.67 6.78
CA LYS A 375 8.01 22.88 7.94
C LYS A 375 7.48 23.90 8.94
N LEU A 376 6.89 25.01 8.48
CA LEU A 376 6.29 26.03 9.33
C LEU A 376 5.13 25.47 10.15
N VAL A 377 4.24 24.71 9.50
CA VAL A 377 3.09 24.08 10.15
C VAL A 377 3.55 23.02 11.16
N CYS A 378 4.51 22.15 10.81
CA CYS A 378 5.11 21.20 11.75
C CYS A 378 5.69 21.89 12.99
N LYS A 379 6.43 22.99 12.81
CA LYS A 379 7.00 23.75 13.94
C LYS A 379 5.92 24.32 14.85
N ASN A 380 4.87 24.93 14.27
CA ASN A 380 3.76 25.48 15.03
C ASN A 380 2.92 24.40 15.72
N MET A 381 2.79 23.22 15.10
CA MET A 381 2.17 22.06 15.73
C MET A 381 2.91 21.62 16.99
N LEU A 382 4.24 21.60 16.97
CA LEU A 382 5.06 21.30 18.16
C LEU A 382 4.87 22.35 19.26
N ILE A 383 4.81 23.64 18.91
CA ILE A 383 4.51 24.72 19.85
C ILE A 383 3.13 24.49 20.47
N GLY A 384 2.09 24.23 19.66
CA GLY A 384 0.74 23.97 20.15
C GLY A 384 0.67 22.76 21.08
N CYS A 385 1.38 21.68 20.76
CA CYS A 385 1.49 20.52 21.64
C CYS A 385 2.09 20.87 23.01
N SER A 386 3.11 21.75 23.05
CA SER A 386 3.75 22.19 24.28
C SER A 386 2.84 23.08 25.14
N GLN A 387 1.92 23.83 24.53
CA GLN A 387 0.96 24.69 25.23
C GLN A 387 -0.16 23.90 25.90
N ILE A 388 -0.63 22.84 25.24
CA ILE A 388 -1.76 22.04 25.72
C ILE A 388 -1.34 21.19 26.93
N THR A 389 -0.16 20.58 26.87
CA THR A 389 0.36 19.75 27.95
C THR A 389 1.84 20.09 28.18
N PRO A 390 2.14 21.16 28.93
CA PRO A 390 3.51 21.52 29.25
C PRO A 390 4.17 20.41 30.08
N ASN A 391 5.44 20.12 29.79
CA ASN A 391 6.29 19.19 30.54
C ASN A 391 5.79 17.74 30.67
N THR A 392 4.92 17.29 29.75
CA THR A 392 4.34 15.93 29.81
C THR A 392 4.56 15.20 28.48
N THR A 393 5.47 14.24 28.46
CA THR A 393 5.60 13.24 27.38
C THR A 393 5.67 11.86 28.02
N VAL A 394 4.57 11.12 27.93
CA VAL A 394 4.38 9.80 28.58
C VAL A 394 4.49 8.66 27.54
N GLY A 395 5.38 8.82 26.56
CA GLY A 395 5.63 7.83 25.50
C GLY A 395 5.01 8.15 24.13
N ILE A 396 5.21 7.23 23.18
CA ILE A 396 4.91 7.43 21.74
C ILE A 396 3.42 7.67 21.50
N LEU A 397 2.54 6.79 22.00
CA LEU A 397 1.09 6.89 21.78
C LEU A 397 0.52 8.22 22.31
N TYR A 398 1.03 8.68 23.45
CA TYR A 398 0.64 9.97 24.02
C TYR A 398 1.01 11.12 23.08
N ALA A 399 2.24 11.14 22.57
CA ALA A 399 2.70 12.17 21.66
C ALA A 399 1.93 12.14 20.32
N LEU A 400 1.62 10.96 19.77
CA LEU A 400 0.78 10.81 18.58
C LEU A 400 -0.63 11.38 18.80
N ALA A 401 -1.31 10.96 19.88
CA ALA A 401 -2.65 11.47 20.21
C ALA A 401 -2.64 13.00 20.46
N ARG A 402 -1.57 13.52 21.06
CA ARG A 402 -1.38 14.95 21.31
C ARG A 402 -1.35 15.77 20.02
N PHE A 403 -0.73 15.28 18.94
CA PHE A 403 -0.79 15.97 17.64
C PHE A 403 -2.23 16.17 17.16
N HIS A 404 -3.08 15.14 17.28
CA HIS A 404 -4.46 15.24 16.85
C HIS A 404 -5.28 16.23 17.67
N ILE A 405 -5.12 16.22 19.00
CA ILE A 405 -5.80 17.17 19.87
C ILE A 405 -5.31 18.59 19.58
N ALA A 406 -3.99 18.78 19.47
CA ALA A 406 -3.40 20.07 19.17
C ALA A 406 -3.92 20.64 17.86
N PHE A 407 -3.93 19.83 16.79
CA PHE A 407 -4.49 20.28 15.53
C PHE A 407 -5.96 20.67 15.67
N SER A 408 -6.76 19.89 16.41
CA SER A 408 -8.19 20.19 16.57
C SER A 408 -8.48 21.48 17.35
N ILE A 409 -7.56 21.91 18.23
CA ILE A 409 -7.68 23.17 18.98
C ILE A 409 -7.24 24.34 18.11
N PHE A 410 -6.15 24.18 17.35
CA PHE A 410 -5.57 25.24 16.53
C PHE A 410 -6.00 25.19 15.06
N GLU A 411 -7.00 24.37 14.70
CA GLU A 411 -7.42 24.13 13.31
C GLU A 411 -7.78 25.44 12.58
N GLU A 412 -8.47 26.34 13.28
CA GLU A 412 -8.85 27.65 12.74
C GLU A 412 -7.63 28.52 12.41
N ARG A 413 -6.60 28.52 13.27
CA ARG A 413 -5.33 29.23 13.04
C ARG A 413 -4.66 28.72 11.76
N PHE A 414 -4.54 27.41 11.62
CA PHE A 414 -3.95 26.82 10.43
C PHE A 414 -4.78 27.10 9.18
N ARG A 415 -6.11 27.01 9.26
CA ARG A 415 -7.01 27.35 8.16
C ARG A 415 -6.83 28.81 7.72
N ASN A 416 -6.74 29.74 8.67
CA ASN A 416 -6.50 31.15 8.41
C ASN A 416 -5.15 31.37 7.69
N PHE A 417 -4.08 30.76 8.19
CA PHE A 417 -2.77 30.82 7.53
C PHE A 417 -2.82 30.27 6.10
N SER A 418 -3.47 29.13 5.87
CA SER A 418 -3.64 28.57 4.53
C SER A 418 -4.35 29.53 3.58
N THR A 419 -5.36 30.26 4.06
CA THR A 419 -6.08 31.24 3.25
C THR A 419 -5.22 32.46 2.92
N ILE A 420 -4.30 32.86 3.81
CA ILE A 420 -3.29 33.89 3.52
C ILE A 420 -2.34 33.40 2.42
N VAL A 421 -1.81 32.18 2.55
CA VAL A 421 -0.93 31.57 1.53
C VAL A 421 -1.66 31.40 0.17
N GLN A 422 -2.97 31.19 0.17
CA GLN A 422 -3.77 31.17 -1.06
C GLN A 422 -3.80 32.50 -1.80
N VAL A 423 -3.99 33.62 -1.09
CA VAL A 423 -4.01 34.95 -1.72
C VAL A 423 -2.61 35.51 -1.96
N TRP A 424 -1.63 35.10 -1.15
CA TRP A 424 -0.25 35.55 -1.22
C TRP A 424 0.73 34.36 -1.11
N PRO A 425 1.08 33.70 -2.23
CA PRO A 425 1.93 32.50 -2.23
C PRO A 425 3.34 32.68 -1.64
N ALA A 426 3.88 33.90 -1.66
CA ALA A 426 5.19 34.21 -1.06
C ALA A 426 5.17 34.25 0.48
N CYS A 427 3.98 34.16 1.10
CA CYS A 427 3.83 34.17 2.55
C CYS A 427 4.68 33.08 3.22
N SER A 428 4.70 31.86 2.68
CA SER A 428 5.44 30.74 3.29
C SER A 428 6.95 30.98 3.37
N GLU A 429 7.54 31.56 2.31
CA GLU A 429 8.97 31.89 2.27
C GLU A 429 9.28 33.03 3.24
N ARG A 430 8.48 34.12 3.21
CA ARG A 430 8.67 35.28 4.10
C ARG A 430 8.47 34.92 5.57
N SER A 431 7.49 34.10 5.90
CA SER A 431 7.27 33.60 7.26
C SER A 431 8.42 32.70 7.73
N TRP A 432 9.01 31.92 6.82
CA TRP A 432 10.18 31.09 7.12
C TRP A 432 11.42 31.94 7.42
N GLU A 433 11.72 32.93 6.59
CA GLU A 433 12.78 33.91 6.82
C GLU A 433 12.59 34.63 8.16
N PHE A 434 11.40 35.17 8.40
CA PHE A 434 11.06 35.86 9.63
C PHE A 434 11.24 34.98 10.86
N SER A 435 10.81 33.71 10.81
CA SER A 435 10.99 32.78 11.92
C SER A 435 12.45 32.44 12.21
N ASN A 436 13.34 32.54 11.23
CA ASN A 436 14.77 32.29 11.39
C ASN A 436 15.52 33.51 11.92
N THR A 437 15.06 34.72 11.58
CA THR A 437 15.67 35.97 12.08
C THR A 437 15.16 36.33 13.48
N ASN A 438 13.88 36.08 13.78
CA ASN A 438 13.22 36.48 15.03
C ASN A 438 12.80 35.26 15.87
N HIS A 439 13.78 34.49 16.35
CA HIS A 439 13.53 33.23 17.08
C HIS A 439 12.64 33.39 18.31
N GLN A 440 12.70 34.50 19.05
CA GLN A 440 11.93 34.70 20.28
C GLN A 440 10.41 34.85 20.05
N LEU A 441 9.98 35.49 18.96
CA LEU A 441 8.56 35.70 18.63
C LEU A 441 7.92 34.49 17.94
N ALA A 442 8.75 33.63 17.32
CA ALA A 442 8.33 32.47 16.55
C ALA A 442 8.23 31.16 17.38
N ILE A 443 8.53 31.20 18.68
CA ILE A 443 8.56 30.02 19.57
C ILE A 443 7.50 30.10 20.68
N SER A 444 6.96 31.30 20.98
CA SER A 444 6.13 31.51 22.17
C SER A 444 4.67 31.08 22.02
N ASP A 445 4.10 31.14 20.81
CA ASP A 445 2.68 30.89 20.58
C ASP A 445 2.35 30.32 19.20
N VAL A 446 1.20 29.65 19.06
CA VAL A 446 0.67 29.21 17.77
C VAL A 446 0.02 30.41 17.08
N ASN A 447 0.85 31.17 16.38
CA ASN A 447 0.51 32.48 15.82
C ASN A 447 0.83 32.60 14.33
N LEU A 448 0.94 31.47 13.63
CA LEU A 448 1.35 31.43 12.23
C LEU A 448 0.45 32.28 11.32
N ASP A 449 -0.85 32.31 11.59
CA ASP A 449 -1.82 33.17 10.91
C ASP A 449 -1.57 34.66 11.15
N LEU A 450 -1.24 35.04 12.38
CA LEU A 450 -0.91 36.43 12.75
C LEU A 450 0.43 36.87 12.15
N ILE A 451 1.44 36.01 12.14
CA ILE A 451 2.72 36.28 11.47
C ILE A 451 2.49 36.46 9.97
N GLY A 452 1.72 35.55 9.35
CA GLY A 452 1.34 35.66 7.94
C GLY A 452 0.59 36.95 7.64
N LEU A 453 -0.36 37.32 8.51
CA LEU A 453 -1.14 38.56 8.38
C LEU A 453 -0.24 39.79 8.49
N GLN A 454 0.62 39.86 9.50
CA GLN A 454 1.53 40.98 9.69
C GLN A 454 2.45 41.16 8.48
N LEU A 455 3.04 40.07 7.98
CA LEU A 455 3.90 40.12 6.79
C LEU A 455 3.11 40.51 5.54
N LEU A 456 1.86 40.05 5.40
CA LEU A 456 0.96 40.46 4.31
C LEU A 456 0.68 41.97 4.38
N LEU A 457 0.37 42.50 5.56
CA LEU A 457 0.13 43.92 5.78
C LEU A 457 1.37 44.77 5.50
N ASN A 458 2.57 44.25 5.77
CA ASN A 458 3.83 44.90 5.38
C ASN A 458 3.99 45.00 3.86
N THR A 459 3.41 44.08 3.08
CA THR A 459 3.39 44.23 1.61
C THR A 459 2.46 45.33 1.12
N LEU A 460 1.47 45.70 1.93
CA LEU A 460 0.58 46.84 1.68
C LEU A 460 1.20 48.17 2.14
N GLU A 461 2.34 48.11 2.83
CA GLU A 461 2.99 49.27 3.42
C GLU A 461 3.61 50.15 2.33
N GLN A 462 3.08 51.39 2.25
CA GLN A 462 3.50 52.50 1.39
C GLN A 462 4.05 52.08 0.02
N PRO A 463 3.21 51.99 -1.04
CA PRO A 463 3.73 52.25 -2.38
C PRO A 463 4.49 53.59 -2.29
N LYS A 464 5.81 53.58 -2.54
CA LYS A 464 6.63 54.81 -2.58
C LYS A 464 5.83 55.87 -3.33
N ALA A 465 5.79 57.13 -2.88
CA ALA A 465 4.90 58.16 -3.45
C ALA A 465 4.90 58.16 -5.00
N ASP A 466 6.03 57.82 -5.62
CA ASP A 466 6.23 57.70 -7.06
C ASP A 466 5.44 56.57 -7.77
N THR A 467 5.04 55.53 -7.03
CA THR A 467 4.41 54.31 -7.56
C THR A 467 2.88 54.42 -7.69
N LEU A 468 2.19 55.37 -7.05
CA LEU A 468 0.74 55.61 -7.24
C LEU A 468 0.42 56.78 -8.19
N ASN A 469 1.42 57.31 -8.90
CA ASN A 469 1.27 58.47 -9.76
C ASN A 469 0.43 58.19 -11.02
N THR A 470 0.32 56.93 -11.44
CA THR A 470 -0.48 56.52 -12.60
C THR A 470 -1.84 55.94 -12.18
N SER A 471 -2.86 56.13 -13.02
CA SER A 471 -4.17 55.50 -12.85
C SER A 471 -4.07 53.96 -12.82
N GLU A 472 -3.22 53.39 -13.66
CA GLU A 472 -2.98 51.94 -13.75
C GLU A 472 -2.44 51.37 -12.44
N ASN A 473 -1.44 52.02 -11.82
CA ASN A 473 -0.87 51.55 -10.56
C ASN A 473 -1.84 51.69 -9.39
N ARG A 474 -2.68 52.73 -9.37
CA ARG A 474 -3.76 52.87 -8.37
C ARG A 474 -4.79 51.75 -8.50
N ILE A 475 -5.20 51.41 -9.72
CA ILE A 475 -6.14 50.30 -9.96
C ILE A 475 -5.50 48.96 -9.56
N ALA A 476 -4.23 48.75 -9.90
CA ALA A 476 -3.51 47.53 -9.51
C ALA A 476 -3.40 47.39 -7.99
N TRP A 477 -3.04 48.46 -7.28
CA TRP A 477 -2.98 48.47 -5.82
C TRP A 477 -4.36 48.21 -5.18
N MET A 478 -5.42 48.89 -5.66
CA MET A 478 -6.79 48.66 -5.20
C MET A 478 -7.23 47.21 -5.44
N LYS A 479 -6.87 46.62 -6.59
CA LYS A 479 -7.20 45.22 -6.90
C LYS A 479 -6.52 44.27 -5.91
N THR A 480 -5.26 44.51 -5.56
CA THR A 480 -4.52 43.75 -4.53
C THR A 480 -5.17 43.90 -3.15
N LEU A 481 -5.56 45.11 -2.75
CA LEU A 481 -6.26 45.33 -1.48
C LEU A 481 -7.61 44.58 -1.44
N CYS A 482 -8.41 44.67 -2.50
CA CYS A 482 -9.66 43.93 -2.63
C CYS A 482 -9.46 42.41 -2.57
N GLN A 483 -8.34 41.90 -3.10
CA GLN A 483 -8.01 40.48 -3.03
C GLN A 483 -7.68 40.02 -1.61
N TYR A 484 -6.98 40.85 -0.81
CA TYR A 484 -6.53 40.48 0.53
C TYR A 484 -7.57 40.75 1.62
N ARG A 485 -8.42 41.76 1.45
CA ARG A 485 -9.42 42.21 2.43
C ARG A 485 -10.25 41.08 3.06
N PRO A 486 -10.81 40.12 2.31
CA PRO A 486 -11.65 39.07 2.92
C PRO A 486 -10.89 38.15 3.89
N VAL A 487 -9.59 37.97 3.66
CA VAL A 487 -8.73 37.17 4.54
C VAL A 487 -8.33 37.98 5.76
N ILE A 488 -7.96 39.26 5.57
CA ILE A 488 -7.62 40.18 6.67
C ILE A 488 -8.79 40.29 7.66
N GLU A 489 -9.99 40.63 7.18
CA GLU A 489 -11.19 40.78 8.02
C GLU A 489 -11.48 39.49 8.80
N ARG A 490 -11.40 38.33 8.15
CA ARG A 490 -11.62 37.02 8.81
C ARG A 490 -10.63 36.75 9.93
N VAL A 491 -9.33 36.99 9.71
CA VAL A 491 -8.32 36.76 10.75
C VAL A 491 -8.53 37.73 11.91
N LEU A 492 -8.83 39.00 11.63
CA LEU A 492 -9.15 39.98 12.68
C LEU A 492 -10.40 39.57 13.48
N ASP A 493 -11.43 39.08 12.80
CA ASP A 493 -12.66 38.64 13.43
C ASP A 493 -12.46 37.46 14.37
N SER A 494 -11.60 36.51 13.98
CA SER A 494 -11.22 35.38 14.82
C SER A 494 -10.43 35.77 16.08
N HIS A 495 -9.84 36.97 16.12
CA HIS A 495 -8.99 37.44 17.24
C HIS A 495 -9.57 38.58 18.06
N HIS A 496 -10.83 39.01 17.85
CA HIS A 496 -11.42 40.14 18.60
C HIS A 496 -11.35 40.03 20.13
N HIS A 497 -11.15 38.81 20.67
CA HIS A 497 -11.07 38.54 22.11
C HIS A 497 -9.68 38.14 22.62
N ASN A 498 -8.69 37.95 21.74
CA ASN A 498 -7.36 37.44 22.10
C ASN A 498 -6.35 38.60 22.10
N ARG A 499 -5.74 38.91 23.26
CA ARG A 499 -4.85 40.07 23.45
C ARG A 499 -3.40 39.64 23.74
N ASN A 500 -2.76 38.97 22.78
CA ASN A 500 -1.30 38.76 22.82
C ASN A 500 -0.60 39.89 22.05
N GLU A 501 0.65 40.25 22.40
CA GLU A 501 1.34 41.44 21.86
C GLU A 501 1.42 41.48 20.32
N ILE A 502 1.62 40.31 19.69
CA ILE A 502 1.62 40.15 18.23
C ILE A 502 0.22 40.37 17.65
N SER A 503 -0.83 39.89 18.33
CA SER A 503 -2.21 40.13 17.91
C SER A 503 -2.55 41.62 17.98
N VAL A 504 -2.14 42.34 19.03
CA VAL A 504 -2.42 43.77 19.18
C VAL A 504 -1.73 44.56 18.06
N LYS A 505 -0.44 44.32 17.81
CA LYS A 505 0.28 44.98 16.71
C LYS A 505 -0.33 44.68 15.34
N ALA A 506 -0.60 43.41 15.03
CA ALA A 506 -1.18 43.02 13.75
C ALA A 506 -2.62 43.55 13.57
N ILE A 507 -3.43 43.57 14.64
CA ILE A 507 -4.82 44.07 14.62
C ILE A 507 -4.86 45.58 14.46
N ASP A 508 -4.04 46.32 15.21
CA ASP A 508 -3.99 47.78 15.14
C ASP A 508 -3.44 48.24 13.78
N GLU A 509 -2.44 47.54 13.25
CA GLU A 509 -1.87 47.80 11.93
C GLU A 509 -2.86 47.50 10.80
N ALA A 510 -3.62 46.40 10.90
CA ALA A 510 -4.65 46.08 9.92
C ALA A 510 -5.80 47.10 9.94
N ARG A 511 -6.24 47.53 11.13
CA ARG A 511 -7.29 48.55 11.30
C ARG A 511 -6.87 49.93 10.81
N TYR A 512 -5.58 50.25 10.84
CA TYR A 512 -5.06 51.49 10.28
C TYR A 512 -4.97 51.46 8.75
N LYS A 513 -4.71 50.28 8.15
CA LYS A 513 -4.50 50.11 6.70
C LYS A 513 -5.78 49.86 5.90
N LEU A 514 -6.82 49.31 6.53
CA LEU A 514 -8.19 49.21 5.99
C LEU A 514 -8.93 50.53 6.17
#